data_AF-A0AAT9WI76-F1
#
_entry.id   AF-A0AAT9WI76-F1
#
_cell.length_a   1.000
_cell.length_b   1.000
_cell.length_c   1.000
_cell.angle_alpha   90.00
_cell.angle_beta   90.00
_cell.angle_gamma   90.00
#
_symmetry.space_group_name_H-M   'P 1'
#
loop_
_entity.id
_entity.type
_entity.pdbx_description
1 polymer ?
#
loop_
_entity_poly.entity_id
_entity_poly.type
_entity_poly.pdbx_seq_one_letter_code
_entity_poly.pdbx_strand_id
1 'polypeptide(L)'
;MLQTHAADHAVHHHAHARDEAGHEFLAFTMGEEEYGLDILKVQEIRGYETGAVTRIANTPAFFKGVMNLRGVIVPIVDMRIRFNLGTPSYDEFTIVIVLNLGGKVVGMVVDSVSDVTTLAPQQIRPAPDMGGVFESDYLIGLGTLDERMLILVDIDKLMGSPDIGVLGSLAA
;
A
#
# COMPACT_ATOMS: atom_id res chain seq x y z
N MET A 1 59.31 1.55 18.25
CA MET A 1 59.05 0.52 17.20
C MET A 1 57.75 -0.16 17.61
N LEU A 2 56.61 0.42 17.24
CA LEU A 2 55.77 0.08 16.07
C LEU A 2 55.00 -1.25 16.21
N GLN A 3 53.67 -1.09 16.18
CA GLN A 3 52.60 -1.94 15.60
C GLN A 3 52.08 -3.15 16.41
N THR A 4 50.80 -3.21 16.81
CA THR A 4 49.49 -3.27 16.10
C THR A 4 49.01 -4.73 15.99
N HIS A 5 47.94 -5.09 16.71
CA HIS A 5 46.85 -5.93 16.18
C HIS A 5 45.63 -5.84 17.13
N ALA A 6 44.83 -4.80 16.93
CA ALA A 6 43.43 -4.78 17.32
C ALA A 6 42.63 -4.85 16.02
N ALA A 7 42.11 -6.04 15.68
CA ALA A 7 41.17 -6.23 14.59
C ALA A 7 40.52 -7.60 14.73
N ASP A 8 39.43 -7.70 15.52
CA ASP A 8 38.45 -8.79 15.30
C ASP A 8 37.03 -8.53 15.86
N HIS A 9 36.62 -7.28 16.08
CA HIS A 9 35.33 -7.01 16.76
C HIS A 9 34.48 -5.95 16.04
N ALA A 10 34.36 -6.01 14.70
CA ALA A 10 33.62 -4.99 13.95
C ALA A 10 32.71 -5.52 12.81
N VAL A 11 32.14 -6.73 12.91
CA VAL A 11 31.28 -7.27 11.82
C VAL A 11 29.83 -7.60 12.22
N HIS A 12 29.38 -7.30 13.45
CA HIS A 12 28.02 -7.66 13.89
C HIS A 12 27.08 -6.51 14.31
N HIS A 13 27.41 -5.24 14.05
CA HIS A 13 26.63 -4.11 14.57
C HIS A 13 25.63 -3.46 13.59
N HIS A 14 25.51 -3.93 12.34
CA HIS A 14 24.61 -3.31 11.35
C HIS A 14 23.28 -4.05 11.11
N ALA A 15 23.12 -5.28 11.59
CA ALA A 15 21.86 -6.02 11.42
C ALA A 15 20.80 -5.65 12.47
N HIS A 16 21.22 -5.37 13.71
CA HIS A 16 20.29 -5.07 14.81
C HIS A 16 19.67 -3.67 14.77
N ALA A 17 20.32 -2.68 14.15
CA ALA A 17 19.82 -1.30 14.13
C ALA A 17 18.58 -1.10 13.24
N ARG A 18 18.35 -1.98 12.26
CA ARG A 18 17.16 -1.95 11.41
C ARG A 18 15.95 -2.65 12.02
N ASP A 19 16.16 -3.63 12.89
CA ASP A 19 15.05 -4.32 13.57
C ASP A 19 14.45 -3.49 14.72
N GLU A 20 15.18 -2.50 15.26
CA GLU A 20 14.64 -1.52 16.22
C GLU A 20 14.06 -0.26 15.55
N ALA A 21 14.55 0.09 14.36
CA ALA A 21 13.99 1.17 13.56
C ALA A 21 12.70 0.67 12.90
N GLY A 22 11.54 0.97 13.52
CA GLY A 22 10.24 0.52 13.05
C GLY A 22 9.97 0.74 11.55
N HIS A 23 8.99 0.03 11.02
CA HIS A 23 8.60 0.11 9.62
C HIS A 23 7.69 1.32 9.38
N GLU A 24 7.95 2.06 8.29
CA GLU A 24 7.15 3.21 7.91
C GLU A 24 5.99 2.81 6.99
N PHE A 25 4.79 3.24 7.35
CA PHE A 25 3.57 2.98 6.61
C PHE A 25 2.91 4.29 6.19
N LEU A 26 2.47 4.36 4.93
CA LEU A 26 1.50 5.37 4.51
C LEU A 26 0.14 4.97 5.04
N ALA A 27 -0.44 5.83 5.88
CA ALA A 27 -1.78 5.63 6.41
C ALA A 27 -2.83 6.31 5.53
N PHE A 28 -3.92 5.61 5.27
CA PHE A 28 -5.00 6.08 4.40
C PHE A 28 -6.34 5.50 4.84
N THR A 29 -7.43 6.16 4.46
CA THR A 29 -8.78 5.74 4.87
C THR A 29 -9.56 5.12 3.72
N MET A 30 -10.35 4.11 4.07
CA MET A 30 -11.36 3.52 3.20
C MET A 30 -12.57 3.17 4.06
N GLY A 31 -13.62 3.97 3.98
CA GLY A 31 -14.78 3.83 4.85
C GLY A 31 -14.53 4.47 6.20
N GLU A 32 -14.90 3.73 7.22
CA GLU A 32 -14.68 4.13 8.61
C GLU A 32 -13.34 3.58 9.13
N GLU A 33 -12.64 2.80 8.31
CA GLU A 33 -11.43 2.07 8.69
C GLU A 33 -10.18 2.72 8.13
N GLU A 34 -9.09 2.59 8.89
CA GLU A 34 -7.77 3.09 8.51
C GLU A 34 -6.83 1.94 8.17
N TYR A 35 -6.12 2.11 7.06
CA TYR A 35 -5.23 1.12 6.48
C TYR A 35 -3.82 1.67 6.38
N GLY A 36 -2.85 0.76 6.38
CA GLY A 36 -1.44 1.07 6.19
C GLY A 36 -0.84 0.22 5.08
N LEU A 37 -0.03 0.83 4.24
CA LEU A 37 0.84 0.14 3.29
C LEU A 37 2.28 0.64 3.43
N ASP A 38 3.25 -0.19 3.06
CA ASP A 38 4.67 0.18 3.10
C ASP A 38 4.92 1.42 2.22
N ILE A 39 5.41 2.51 2.84
CA ILE A 39 5.66 3.77 2.16
C ILE A 39 6.65 3.60 0.99
N LEU A 40 7.55 2.63 1.06
CA LEU A 40 8.55 2.37 0.02
C LEU A 40 7.92 1.87 -1.28
N LYS A 41 6.65 1.45 -1.26
CA LYS A 41 5.88 1.06 -2.45
C LYS A 41 5.25 2.26 -3.15
N VAL A 42 5.18 3.42 -2.49
CA VAL A 42 4.53 4.62 -3.00
C VAL A 42 5.48 5.38 -3.90
N GLN A 43 5.08 5.57 -5.15
CA GLN A 43 5.81 6.38 -6.12
C GLN A 43 5.37 7.85 -6.08
N GLU A 44 4.06 8.10 -5.97
CA GLU A 44 3.51 9.44 -5.78
C GLU A 44 2.06 9.40 -5.28
N ILE A 45 1.57 10.53 -4.77
CA ILE A 45 0.21 10.71 -4.27
C ILE A 45 -0.43 11.86 -5.05
N ARG A 46 -1.64 11.67 -5.56
CA ARG A 46 -2.35 12.65 -6.40
C ARG A 46 -3.80 12.79 -5.98
N GLY A 47 -4.37 13.99 -6.10
CA GLY A 47 -5.81 14.17 -5.99
C GLY A 47 -6.54 13.46 -7.12
N TYR A 48 -7.72 12.91 -6.83
CA TYR A 48 -8.56 12.26 -7.83
C TYR A 48 -9.35 13.29 -8.64
N GLU A 49 -8.96 13.50 -9.89
CA GLU A 49 -9.68 14.40 -10.80
C GLU A 49 -10.82 13.67 -11.52
N THR A 50 -12.04 14.20 -11.41
CA THR A 50 -13.19 13.64 -12.13
C THR A 50 -12.97 13.75 -13.63
N GLY A 51 -12.96 12.59 -14.31
CA GLY A 51 -12.74 12.50 -15.75
C GLY A 51 -11.29 12.20 -16.17
N ALA A 52 -10.33 12.14 -15.24
CA ALA A 52 -8.94 11.77 -15.55
C ALA A 52 -8.77 10.27 -15.86
N VAL A 53 -9.73 9.43 -15.42
CA VAL A 53 -9.73 8.00 -15.69
C VAL A 53 -10.52 7.68 -16.95
N THR A 54 -9.85 7.09 -17.93
CA THR A 54 -10.47 6.53 -19.14
C THR A 54 -10.96 5.13 -18.83
N ARG A 55 -12.28 4.92 -18.86
CA ARG A 55 -12.91 3.62 -18.58
C ARG A 55 -12.65 2.63 -19.71
N ILE A 56 -12.42 1.37 -19.33
CA ILE A 56 -12.28 0.24 -20.27
C ILE A 56 -13.56 -0.60 -20.22
N ALA A 57 -14.04 -1.03 -21.38
CA ALA A 57 -15.23 -1.86 -21.48
C ALA A 57 -14.95 -3.30 -21.03
N ASN A 58 -15.97 -3.98 -20.48
CA ASN A 58 -15.92 -5.39 -20.08
C ASN A 58 -14.87 -5.73 -18.99
N THR A 59 -14.53 -4.77 -18.13
CA THR A 59 -13.68 -5.01 -16.96
C THR A 59 -14.51 -5.15 -15.68
N PRO A 60 -13.99 -5.82 -14.65
CA PRO A 60 -14.59 -5.82 -13.32
C PRO A 60 -14.79 -4.40 -12.79
N ALA A 61 -15.82 -4.21 -11.96
CA ALA A 61 -16.19 -2.88 -11.46
C ALA A 61 -15.10 -2.19 -10.63
N PHE A 62 -14.27 -2.97 -9.91
CA PHE A 62 -13.14 -2.43 -9.17
C PHE A 62 -12.03 -1.90 -10.09
N PHE A 63 -11.97 -2.35 -11.34
CA PHE A 63 -11.05 -1.79 -12.32
C PHE A 63 -11.71 -0.57 -12.96
N LYS A 64 -11.29 0.60 -12.50
CA LYS A 64 -11.90 1.86 -12.87
C LYS A 64 -11.53 2.29 -14.29
N GLY A 65 -10.37 1.86 -14.77
CA GLY A 65 -9.85 2.16 -16.08
C GLY A 65 -8.36 2.46 -16.04
N VAL A 66 -7.93 3.38 -16.90
CA VAL A 66 -6.54 3.81 -17.00
C VAL A 66 -6.42 5.33 -16.91
N MET A 67 -5.29 5.82 -16.42
CA MET A 67 -4.98 7.25 -16.35
C MET A 67 -3.58 7.49 -16.93
N ASN A 68 -3.41 8.60 -17.67
CA ASN A 68 -2.09 8.99 -18.15
C ASN A 68 -1.36 9.78 -17.05
N LEU A 69 -0.29 9.20 -16.53
CA LEU A 69 0.59 9.83 -15.56
C LEU A 69 1.95 10.08 -16.20
N ARG A 70 2.23 11.35 -16.51
CA ARG A 70 3.49 11.81 -17.12
C ARG A 70 3.88 11.04 -18.39
N GLY A 71 2.90 10.69 -19.22
CA GLY A 71 3.10 9.96 -20.47
C GLY A 71 3.03 8.43 -20.32
N VAL A 72 2.88 7.92 -19.10
CA VAL A 72 2.73 6.48 -18.83
C VAL A 72 1.26 6.16 -18.57
N ILE A 73 0.73 5.13 -19.21
CA ILE A 73 -0.62 4.63 -18.97
C ILE A 73 -0.60 3.77 -17.72
N VAL A 74 -1.31 4.21 -16.68
CA VAL A 74 -1.35 3.56 -15.38
C VAL A 74 -2.75 2.98 -15.14
N PRO A 75 -2.87 1.67 -14.85
CA PRO A 75 -4.14 1.06 -14.46
C PRO A 75 -4.60 1.61 -13.11
N ILE A 76 -5.90 1.92 -13.01
CA ILE A 76 -6.51 2.52 -11.82
C ILE A 76 -7.53 1.56 -11.21
N VAL A 77 -7.32 1.17 -9.96
CA VAL A 77 -8.18 0.29 -9.18
C VAL A 77 -8.91 1.09 -8.11
N ASP A 78 -10.22 0.90 -7.99
CA ASP A 78 -11.04 1.47 -6.92
C ASP A 78 -11.12 0.51 -5.73
N MET A 79 -10.55 0.94 -4.60
CA MET A 79 -10.39 0.05 -3.46
C MET A 79 -11.68 -0.12 -2.66
N ARG A 80 -12.55 0.90 -2.63
CA ARG A 80 -13.89 0.79 -2.03
C ARG A 80 -14.70 -0.30 -2.72
N ILE A 81 -14.66 -0.35 -4.04
CA ILE A 81 -15.32 -1.41 -4.82
C ILE A 81 -14.62 -2.75 -4.61
N ARG A 82 -13.27 -2.80 -4.64
CA ARG A 82 -12.51 -4.05 -4.46
C ARG A 82 -12.76 -4.71 -3.10
N PHE A 83 -12.92 -3.92 -2.04
CA PHE A 83 -13.14 -4.39 -0.68
C PHE A 83 -14.63 -4.43 -0.31
N ASN A 84 -15.52 -4.10 -1.25
CA ASN A 84 -16.96 -4.05 -1.04
C ASN A 84 -17.38 -3.14 0.14
N LEU A 85 -16.67 -2.02 0.32
CA LEU A 85 -16.84 -1.08 1.43
C LEU A 85 -17.89 -0.01 1.10
N GLY A 86 -19.10 -0.45 0.73
CA GLY A 86 -20.20 0.44 0.39
C GLY A 86 -20.07 1.11 -0.98
N THR A 87 -20.83 2.19 -1.19
CA THR A 87 -20.81 2.95 -2.46
C THR A 87 -19.70 4.00 -2.42
N PRO A 88 -18.74 3.99 -3.35
CA PRO A 88 -17.69 5.00 -3.37
C PRO A 88 -18.28 6.40 -3.63
N SER A 89 -17.88 7.37 -2.81
CA SER A 89 -18.03 8.80 -3.09
C SER A 89 -16.70 9.37 -3.55
N TYR A 90 -16.73 10.29 -4.52
CA TYR A 90 -15.53 10.99 -4.96
C TYR A 90 -15.69 12.48 -4.68
N ASP A 91 -14.78 13.01 -3.90
CA ASP A 91 -14.73 14.39 -3.46
C ASP A 91 -13.30 14.93 -3.55
N GLU A 92 -13.07 16.12 -2.99
CA GLU A 92 -11.75 16.76 -3.00
C GLU A 92 -10.70 16.05 -2.14
N PHE A 93 -11.12 15.16 -1.23
CA PHE A 93 -10.22 14.39 -0.39
C PHE A 93 -9.80 13.09 -1.06
N THR A 94 -10.56 12.61 -2.04
CA THR A 94 -10.28 11.36 -2.75
C THR A 94 -8.90 11.40 -3.41
N ILE A 95 -8.09 10.39 -3.11
CA ILE A 95 -6.69 10.31 -3.53
C ILE A 95 -6.46 9.11 -4.46
N VAL A 96 -5.59 9.29 -5.45
CA VAL A 96 -4.91 8.22 -6.17
C VAL A 96 -3.51 8.03 -5.59
N ILE A 97 -3.27 6.89 -4.94
CA ILE A 97 -1.94 6.47 -4.53
C ILE A 97 -1.32 5.69 -5.69
N VAL A 98 -0.22 6.19 -6.24
CA VAL A 98 0.51 5.54 -7.34
C VAL A 98 1.61 4.68 -6.74
N LEU A 99 1.58 3.39 -7.05
CA LEU A 99 2.44 2.37 -6.49
C LEU A 99 3.41 1.84 -7.55
N ASN A 100 4.61 1.42 -7.11
CA ASN A 100 5.55 0.66 -7.92
C ASN A 100 5.82 -0.71 -7.28
N LEU A 101 5.33 -1.76 -7.94
CA LEU A 101 5.37 -3.13 -7.47
C LEU A 101 6.26 -3.95 -8.40
N GLY A 102 7.56 -3.99 -8.10
CA GLY A 102 8.54 -4.73 -8.90
C GLY A 102 8.63 -4.24 -10.36
N GLY A 103 8.52 -2.92 -10.58
CA GLY A 103 8.57 -2.29 -11.90
C GLY A 103 7.20 -2.13 -12.58
N LYS A 104 6.13 -2.67 -11.98
CA LYS A 104 4.75 -2.43 -12.43
C LYS A 104 4.17 -1.23 -11.71
N VAL A 105 3.68 -0.25 -12.46
CA VAL A 105 3.04 0.93 -11.90
C VAL A 105 1.52 0.73 -11.89
N VAL A 106 0.88 0.95 -10.75
CA VAL A 106 -0.58 0.87 -10.58
C VAL A 106 -1.06 2.01 -9.69
N GLY A 107 -2.22 2.57 -10.00
CA GLY A 107 -2.89 3.54 -9.15
C GLY A 107 -4.03 2.89 -8.38
N MET A 108 -4.14 3.20 -7.09
CA MET A 108 -5.28 2.83 -6.27
C MET A 108 -6.02 4.08 -5.80
N VAL A 109 -7.35 4.06 -5.93
CA VAL A 109 -8.24 5.12 -5.44
C VAL A 109 -8.66 4.79 -4.01
N VAL A 110 -8.45 5.75 -3.11
CA VAL A 110 -8.81 5.69 -1.68
C VAL A 110 -9.53 6.97 -1.27
N ASP A 111 -10.17 7.00 -0.11
CA ASP A 111 -10.96 8.16 0.30
C ASP A 111 -10.09 9.34 0.72
N SER A 112 -9.01 9.07 1.45
CA SER A 112 -8.03 10.08 1.85
C SER A 112 -6.72 9.45 2.27
N VAL A 113 -5.65 10.24 2.27
CA VAL A 113 -4.38 9.90 2.91
C VAL A 113 -4.25 10.71 4.20
N SER A 114 -3.85 10.04 5.27
CA SER A 114 -3.69 10.65 6.59
C SER A 114 -2.27 11.22 6.76
N ASP A 115 -1.29 10.34 6.98
CA ASP A 115 0.11 10.67 7.29
C ASP A 115 1.02 9.45 7.06
N VAL A 116 2.31 9.60 7.38
CA VAL A 116 3.25 8.48 7.43
C VAL A 116 3.51 8.14 8.90
N THR A 117 3.35 6.87 9.24
CA THR A 117 3.47 6.37 10.61
C THR A 117 4.56 5.29 10.71
N THR A 118 5.46 5.44 11.67
CA THR A 118 6.46 4.41 11.99
C THR A 118 5.92 3.47 13.06
N LEU A 119 5.91 2.15 12.78
CA LEU A 119 5.49 1.11 13.72
C LEU A 119 6.66 0.19 14.06
N ALA A 120 7.00 0.10 15.34
CA ALA A 120 7.93 -0.91 15.82
C ALA A 120 7.32 -2.32 15.66
N PRO A 121 8.13 -3.38 15.50
CA PRO A 121 7.63 -4.74 15.33
C PRO A 121 6.66 -5.19 16.42
N GLN A 122 6.85 -4.74 17.67
CA GLN A 122 6.00 -5.09 18.81
C GLN A 122 4.62 -4.40 18.76
N GLN A 123 4.48 -3.34 17.97
CA GLN A 123 3.23 -2.63 17.75
C GLN A 123 2.38 -3.26 16.65
N ILE A 124 2.94 -4.22 15.91
CA ILE A 124 2.25 -4.99 14.88
C ILE A 124 1.83 -6.31 15.48
N ARG A 125 0.52 -6.51 15.58
CA ARG A 125 -0.06 -7.78 16.01
C ARG A 125 -0.55 -8.55 14.79
N PRO A 126 -0.47 -9.89 14.80
CA PRO A 126 -1.13 -10.68 13.76
C PRO A 126 -2.61 -10.32 13.75
N ALA A 127 -3.22 -10.29 12.57
CA ALA A 127 -4.66 -10.11 12.54
C ALA A 127 -5.35 -11.24 13.30
N PRO A 128 -6.45 -10.92 14.00
CA PRO A 128 -7.35 -11.95 14.44
C PRO A 128 -7.88 -12.71 13.22
N ASP A 129 -8.28 -13.96 13.40
CA ASP A 129 -9.01 -14.72 12.39
C ASP A 129 -10.34 -13.99 12.10
N MET A 130 -10.31 -13.07 11.15
CA MET A 130 -11.44 -12.23 10.72
C MET A 130 -12.28 -13.01 9.72
N GLY A 131 -12.90 -14.10 10.19
CA GLY A 131 -13.67 -15.11 9.46
C GLY A 131 -14.22 -14.71 8.09
N GLY A 132 -13.40 -14.81 7.04
CA GLY A 132 -13.79 -14.74 5.63
C GLY A 132 -14.18 -13.35 5.08
N VAL A 133 -14.09 -12.27 5.86
CA VAL A 133 -14.44 -10.90 5.39
C VAL A 133 -13.28 -10.24 4.64
N PHE A 134 -12.04 -10.63 4.97
CA PHE A 134 -10.85 -10.32 4.20
C PHE A 134 -10.25 -11.63 3.70
N GLU A 135 -9.86 -11.71 2.42
CA GLU A 135 -8.95 -12.77 1.98
C GLU A 135 -7.65 -12.56 2.78
N SER A 136 -7.42 -13.44 3.77
CA SER A 136 -6.35 -13.33 4.78
C SER A 136 -4.95 -13.17 4.16
N ASP A 137 -4.78 -13.57 2.91
CA ASP A 137 -3.50 -13.73 2.24
C ASP A 137 -2.69 -12.43 2.06
N TYR A 138 -3.37 -11.29 1.92
CA TYR A 138 -2.73 -9.98 1.75
C TYR A 138 -2.70 -9.14 3.01
N LEU A 139 -3.20 -9.63 4.15
CA LEU A 139 -3.19 -8.87 5.39
C LEU A 139 -1.90 -9.18 6.17
N ILE A 140 -1.16 -8.14 6.54
CA ILE A 140 0.08 -8.26 7.32
C ILE A 140 -0.26 -8.39 8.81
N GLY A 141 -1.18 -7.54 9.29
CA GLY A 141 -1.61 -7.53 10.68
C GLY A 141 -2.34 -6.25 11.06
N LEU A 142 -2.44 -6.01 12.36
CA LEU A 142 -2.98 -4.79 12.94
C LEU A 142 -1.85 -4.02 13.62
N GLY A 143 -1.57 -2.82 13.12
CA GLY A 143 -0.69 -1.86 13.76
C GLY A 143 -1.43 -1.07 14.84
N THR A 144 -0.81 -0.86 15.99
CA THR A 144 -1.36 0.04 17.02
C THR A 144 -0.29 1.05 17.44
N LEU A 145 -0.54 2.33 17.15
CA LEU A 145 0.25 3.45 17.67
C LEU A 145 -0.66 4.32 18.52
N ASP A 146 -0.34 4.43 19.81
CA ASP A 146 -1.20 5.06 20.82
C ASP A 146 -2.61 4.45 20.82
N GLU A 147 -3.64 5.21 20.44
CA GLU A 147 -5.04 4.76 20.34
C GLU A 147 -5.48 4.49 18.90
N ARG A 148 -4.58 4.67 17.92
CA ARG A 148 -4.86 4.53 16.50
C ARG A 148 -4.58 3.10 16.03
N MET A 149 -5.57 2.49 15.37
CA MET A 149 -5.46 1.15 14.81
C MET A 149 -5.35 1.23 13.29
N LEU A 150 -4.33 0.58 12.72
CA LEU A 150 -4.14 0.50 11.28
C LEU A 150 -4.22 -0.95 10.82
N ILE A 151 -5.03 -1.21 9.79
CA ILE A 151 -5.07 -2.50 9.09
C ILE A 151 -3.91 -2.51 8.08
N LEU A 152 -2.85 -3.28 8.37
CA LEU A 152 -1.65 -3.32 7.53
C LEU A 152 -1.82 -4.30 6.38
N VAL A 153 -1.57 -3.83 5.17
CA VAL A 153 -1.84 -4.58 3.93
C VAL A 153 -0.56 -4.79 3.12
N ASP A 154 -0.33 -6.03 2.71
CA ASP A 154 0.68 -6.44 1.74
C ASP A 154 0.18 -6.09 0.34
N ILE A 155 0.57 -4.91 -0.12
CA ILE A 155 0.09 -4.35 -1.38
C ILE A 155 0.62 -5.11 -2.60
N ASP A 156 1.80 -5.75 -2.50
CA ASP A 156 2.34 -6.60 -3.57
C ASP A 156 1.45 -7.82 -3.80
N LYS A 157 1.00 -8.49 -2.72
CA LYS A 157 0.06 -9.61 -2.82
C LYS A 157 -1.32 -9.18 -3.27
N LEU A 158 -1.83 -8.08 -2.71
CA LEU A 158 -3.16 -7.57 -3.05
C LEU A 158 -3.28 -7.28 -4.55
N MET A 159 -2.33 -6.52 -5.09
CA MET A 159 -2.31 -6.12 -6.50
C MET A 159 -1.75 -7.21 -7.42
N GLY A 160 -1.03 -8.18 -6.86
CA GLY A 160 -0.55 -9.38 -7.55
C GLY A 160 -1.61 -10.47 -7.73
N SER A 161 -2.79 -10.33 -7.11
CA SER A 161 -3.91 -11.25 -7.30
C SER A 161 -4.23 -11.40 -8.80
N PRO A 162 -4.60 -12.62 -9.28
CA PRO A 162 -4.80 -12.89 -10.71
C PRO A 162 -5.74 -11.88 -11.40
N ASP A 163 -6.76 -11.43 -10.68
CA ASP A 163 -7.77 -10.50 -11.17
C ASP A 163 -7.19 -9.11 -11.52
N ILE A 164 -6.25 -8.61 -10.72
CA ILE A 164 -5.62 -7.30 -10.94
C ILE A 164 -4.40 -7.43 -11.86
N GLY A 165 -3.61 -8.49 -11.69
CA GLY A 165 -2.40 -8.74 -12.47
C GLY A 165 -2.66 -8.89 -13.97
N VAL A 166 -3.77 -9.53 -14.36
CA VAL A 166 -4.16 -9.69 -15.77
C VAL A 166 -4.60 -8.36 -16.38
N LEU A 167 -5.41 -7.57 -15.67
CA LEU A 167 -5.90 -6.28 -16.15
C LEU A 167 -4.78 -5.25 -16.31
N GLY A 168 -3.79 -5.25 -15.42
CA GLY A 168 -2.61 -4.39 -15.55
C GLY A 168 -1.78 -4.67 -16.80
N SER A 169 -1.79 -5.91 -17.31
CA SER A 169 -1.07 -6.28 -18.54
C SER A 169 -1.76 -5.84 -19.84
N LEU A 170 -3.06 -5.54 -19.79
CA LEU A 170 -3.84 -5.07 -20.95
C LEU A 170 -3.67 -3.57 -21.23
N ALA A 171 -3.11 -2.83 -20.27
CA ALA A 171 -2.92 -1.39 -20.33
C ALA A 171 -1.51 -0.96 -20.82
N ALA A 172 -0.63 -1.93 -21.07
CA ALA A 172 0.77 -1.74 -21.47
C ALA A 172 1.00 -1.86 -22.98
#